data_AF-A0A5E9PLV7-F1
#
_entry.id   AF-A0A5E9PLV7-F1
#
_cell.length_a   1.000
_cell.length_b   1.000
_cell.length_c   1.000
_cell.angle_alpha   90.00
_cell.angle_beta   90.00
_cell.angle_gamma   90.00
#
_symmetry.space_group_name_H-M   'P 1'
#
loop_
_entity.id
_entity.type
_entity.pdbx_description
1 polymer ?
#
loop_
_entity_poly.entity_id
_entity_poly.type
_entity_poly.pdbx_seq_one_letter_code
_entity_poly.pdbx_strand_id
1 'polypeptide(L)'
;MKVVLKRSILILFLTGNIIGLSYAQAAEQEPVKLKRSCIKKNPLVEGQNDPELLNIFKQVCDSDNTTQKNDLLAKAAMRFYQTNQPVKALNLANQLQSQNVRGSLITDVLFLSGVSIANTSLQQMRSQEMRYLTNDVTYPPAKQLIENIHTAMPAPDPSSFKASSEGSSADNEKRSYRKQKVVRNRVSSSRSTTKHTVTPVKTSTVKPKTAPVASVTKSKSSPFDPLTK
;
A
#
# COMPACT_ATOMS: atom_id res chain seq x y z
N MET A 1 4.65 -32.28 76.81
CA MET A 1 4.67 -31.62 75.48
C MET A 1 4.69 -32.73 74.42
N LYS A 2 3.65 -33.48 74.04
CA LYS A 2 2.24 -33.22 73.68
C LYS A 2 2.03 -32.24 72.51
N VAL A 3 2.03 -32.85 71.32
CA VAL A 3 1.14 -32.59 70.16
C VAL A 3 1.41 -31.38 69.28
N VAL A 4 2.56 -31.28 68.61
CA VAL A 4 2.64 -30.49 67.35
C VAL A 4 3.73 -31.02 66.38
N LEU A 5 3.78 -32.32 66.11
CA LEU A 5 4.74 -32.84 65.12
C LEU A 5 4.15 -33.94 64.22
N LYS A 6 2.88 -33.78 63.85
CA LYS A 6 2.19 -34.71 62.93
C LYS A 6 1.30 -34.05 61.88
N ARG A 7 1.30 -32.71 61.77
CA ARG A 7 0.50 -31.97 60.77
C ARG A 7 1.30 -31.24 59.70
N SER A 8 2.62 -31.22 59.77
CA SER A 8 3.44 -30.42 58.82
C SER A 8 3.93 -31.17 57.58
N ILE A 9 3.64 -32.47 57.45
CA ILE A 9 4.10 -33.29 56.30
C ILE A 9 3.00 -33.45 55.23
N LEU A 10 1.74 -33.12 55.54
CA LEU A 10 0.62 -33.30 54.60
C LEU A 10 0.35 -32.08 53.69
N ILE A 11 1.06 -30.95 53.87
CA ILE A 11 0.85 -29.72 53.08
C ILE A 11 1.97 -29.52 52.03
N LEU A 12 3.04 -30.33 52.05
CA LEU A 12 4.11 -30.22 51.06
C LEU A 12 3.89 -31.07 49.79
N PHE A 13 2.83 -31.88 49.74
CA PHE A 13 2.53 -32.76 48.60
C PHE A 13 1.44 -32.24 47.65
N LEU A 14 0.92 -31.02 47.84
CA LEU A 14 -0.13 -30.45 46.98
C LEU A 14 0.31 -29.32 46.03
N THR A 15 1.59 -28.91 46.02
CA THR A 15 2.10 -27.86 45.11
C THR A 15 3.03 -28.38 44.01
N GLY A 16 3.11 -29.69 43.81
CA GLY A 16 4.09 -30.34 42.92
C GLY A 16 3.61 -30.80 41.54
N ASN A 17 2.44 -30.38 41.04
CA ASN A 17 1.89 -30.92 39.78
C ASN A 17 1.08 -29.91 38.94
N ILE A 18 1.62 -28.72 38.66
CA ILE A 18 1.08 -27.87 37.58
C ILE A 18 2.21 -27.12 36.84
N ILE A 19 3.26 -27.82 36.42
CA ILE A 19 4.17 -27.31 35.37
C ILE A 19 4.47 -28.48 34.44
N GLY A 20 3.51 -28.81 33.58
CA GLY A 20 3.64 -29.98 32.71
C GLY A 20 2.50 -30.12 31.73
N LEU A 21 1.98 -29.04 31.15
CA LEU A 21 1.12 -29.13 29.96
C LEU A 21 1.02 -27.79 29.22
N SER A 22 2.15 -27.32 28.69
CA SER A 22 2.16 -26.36 27.58
C SER A 22 3.36 -26.59 26.69
N TYR A 23 3.62 -27.85 26.34
CA TYR A 23 4.15 -28.12 25.02
C TYR A 23 2.93 -28.14 24.10
N ALA A 24 2.53 -26.95 23.65
CA ALA A 24 1.89 -26.89 22.35
C ALA A 24 2.85 -27.64 21.44
N GLN A 25 2.37 -28.77 20.90
CA GLN A 25 3.02 -29.40 19.78
C GLN A 25 3.05 -28.33 18.69
N ALA A 26 4.15 -27.59 18.61
CA ALA A 26 4.59 -27.05 17.35
C ALA A 26 4.76 -28.31 16.50
N ALA A 27 3.70 -28.66 15.76
CA ALA A 27 3.81 -29.58 14.66
C ALA A 27 4.99 -29.05 13.87
N GLU A 28 6.10 -29.78 13.90
CA GLU A 28 7.32 -29.48 13.19
C GLU A 28 6.94 -29.56 11.71
N GLN A 29 6.40 -28.47 11.20
CA GLN A 29 5.91 -28.36 9.84
C GLN A 29 7.16 -28.47 9.00
N GLU A 30 7.31 -29.59 8.29
CA GLU A 30 8.49 -29.82 7.47
C GLU A 30 8.78 -28.57 6.65
N PRO A 31 10.05 -28.09 6.63
CA PRO A 31 10.38 -26.85 5.95
C PRO A 31 9.97 -26.97 4.48
N VAL A 32 9.06 -26.08 4.05
CA VAL A 32 8.53 -26.07 2.68
C VAL A 32 9.68 -25.70 1.73
N LYS A 33 10.32 -26.71 1.13
CA LYS A 33 11.43 -26.50 0.20
C LYS A 33 10.93 -26.37 -1.23
N LEU A 34 11.25 -25.25 -1.88
CA LEU A 34 10.99 -25.03 -3.30
C LEU A 34 12.02 -25.73 -4.18
N LYS A 35 11.58 -26.24 -5.34
CA LYS A 35 12.49 -26.77 -6.37
C LYS A 35 13.42 -25.66 -6.86
N ARG A 36 14.71 -25.96 -7.12
CA ARG A 36 15.67 -24.97 -7.65
C ARG A 36 15.21 -24.28 -8.94
N SER A 37 14.50 -24.99 -9.81
CA SER A 37 13.93 -24.42 -11.05
C SER A 37 12.86 -23.36 -10.78
N CYS A 38 12.09 -23.51 -9.70
CA CYS A 38 11.08 -22.53 -9.27
C CYS A 38 11.74 -21.23 -8.81
N ILE A 39 12.79 -21.34 -7.99
CA ILE A 39 13.57 -20.20 -7.49
C ILE A 39 14.22 -19.44 -8.65
N LYS A 40 14.81 -20.15 -9.63
CA LYS A 40 15.37 -19.52 -10.83
C LYS A 40 14.36 -18.68 -11.63
N LYS A 41 13.09 -19.09 -11.66
CA LYS A 41 12.01 -18.34 -12.33
C LYS A 41 11.42 -17.23 -11.46
N ASN A 42 11.62 -17.30 -10.14
CA ASN A 42 11.06 -16.37 -9.15
C ASN A 42 12.16 -15.95 -8.16
N PRO A 43 13.11 -15.09 -8.57
CA PRO A 43 14.27 -14.74 -7.75
C PRO A 43 13.89 -13.99 -6.46
N LEU A 44 12.71 -13.36 -6.39
CA LEU A 44 12.23 -12.66 -5.20
C LEU A 44 12.08 -13.59 -3.96
N VAL A 45 11.97 -14.90 -4.20
CA VAL A 45 11.75 -15.94 -3.17
C VAL A 45 13.06 -16.53 -2.65
N GLU A 46 14.19 -16.17 -3.24
CA GLU A 46 15.48 -16.64 -2.76
C GLU A 46 15.72 -16.17 -1.31
N GLY A 47 16.17 -17.10 -0.46
CA GLY A 47 16.41 -16.85 0.96
C GLY A 47 15.15 -16.60 1.81
N GLN A 48 13.95 -16.84 1.28
CA GLN A 48 12.71 -16.73 2.05
C GLN A 48 12.47 -17.96 2.93
N ASN A 49 12.00 -17.70 4.16
CA ASN A 49 11.70 -18.75 5.15
C ASN A 49 10.23 -18.75 5.59
N ASP A 50 9.40 -17.83 5.08
CA ASP A 50 7.98 -17.78 5.44
C ASP A 50 7.22 -18.97 4.82
N PRO A 51 6.63 -19.87 5.63
CA PRO A 51 6.05 -21.11 5.13
C PRO A 51 4.83 -20.87 4.24
N GLU A 52 4.02 -19.85 4.54
CA GLU A 52 2.87 -19.48 3.72
C GLU A 52 3.30 -18.97 2.33
N LEU A 53 4.28 -18.08 2.28
CA LEU A 53 4.87 -17.58 1.03
C LEU A 53 5.46 -18.71 0.19
N LEU A 54 6.23 -19.60 0.81
CA LEU A 54 6.83 -20.75 0.13
C LEU A 54 5.75 -21.70 -0.41
N ASN A 55 4.66 -21.92 0.33
CA ASN A 55 3.52 -22.70 -0.16
C ASN A 55 2.80 -22.04 -1.34
N ILE A 56 2.64 -20.71 -1.33
CA ILE A 56 2.07 -19.99 -2.48
C ILE A 56 2.97 -20.17 -3.71
N PHE A 57 4.29 -20.00 -3.56
CA PHE A 57 5.22 -20.17 -4.68
C PHE A 57 5.34 -21.61 -5.16
N LYS A 58 5.13 -22.59 -4.28
CA LYS A 58 5.01 -24.00 -4.68
C LYS A 58 3.85 -24.18 -5.67
N GLN A 59 2.70 -23.57 -5.40
CA GLN A 59 1.54 -23.60 -6.29
C GLN A 59 1.77 -22.81 -7.59
N VAL A 60 2.42 -21.65 -7.52
CA VAL A 60 2.80 -20.85 -8.72
C VAL A 60 3.69 -21.63 -9.68
N CYS A 61 4.55 -22.49 -9.13
CA CYS A 61 5.50 -23.30 -9.90
C CYS A 61 4.93 -24.65 -10.35
N ASP A 62 3.72 -24.97 -9.94
CA ASP A 62 2.99 -26.13 -10.43
C ASP A 62 2.44 -25.87 -11.84
N SER A 63 2.63 -26.81 -12.76
CA SER A 63 2.15 -26.69 -14.15
C SER A 63 0.63 -26.69 -14.24
N ASP A 64 -0.04 -27.26 -13.24
CA ASP A 64 -1.49 -27.44 -13.26
C ASP A 64 -2.23 -26.12 -12.93
N ASN A 65 -1.55 -25.16 -12.29
CA ASN A 65 -2.13 -23.88 -11.84
C ASN A 65 -1.94 -22.71 -12.82
N THR A 66 -1.76 -22.99 -14.13
CA THR A 66 -1.47 -21.95 -15.13
C THR A 66 -2.50 -20.82 -15.18
N THR A 67 -3.78 -21.12 -14.95
CA THR A 67 -4.88 -20.14 -14.95
C THR A 67 -4.93 -19.28 -13.69
N GLN A 68 -4.57 -19.84 -12.53
CA GLN A 68 -4.58 -19.14 -11.23
C GLN A 68 -3.24 -18.49 -10.87
N LYS A 69 -2.24 -18.63 -11.74
CA LYS A 69 -0.87 -18.18 -11.48
C LYS A 69 -0.81 -16.70 -11.07
N ASN A 70 -1.57 -15.84 -11.75
CA ASN A 70 -1.58 -14.41 -11.47
C ASN A 70 -2.21 -14.09 -10.11
N ASP A 71 -3.29 -14.79 -9.73
CA ASP A 71 -3.94 -14.64 -8.43
C ASP A 71 -3.04 -15.11 -7.30
N LEU A 72 -2.33 -16.23 -7.51
CA LEU A 72 -1.34 -16.74 -6.57
C LEU A 72 -0.16 -15.76 -6.41
N LEU A 73 0.33 -15.16 -7.50
CA LEU A 73 1.36 -14.13 -7.43
C LEU A 73 0.87 -12.86 -6.73
N ALA A 74 -0.39 -12.46 -6.91
CA ALA A 74 -0.98 -11.34 -6.18
C ALA A 74 -1.09 -11.64 -4.67
N LYS A 75 -1.47 -12.88 -4.30
CA LYS A 75 -1.43 -13.35 -2.90
C LYS A 75 -0.02 -13.36 -2.33
N ALA A 76 0.98 -13.80 -3.12
CA ALA A 76 2.38 -13.75 -2.71
C ALA A 76 2.85 -12.31 -2.49
N ALA A 77 2.43 -11.36 -3.33
CA ALA A 77 2.73 -9.94 -3.17
C ALA A 77 2.16 -9.40 -1.86
N MET A 78 0.92 -9.75 -1.51
CA MET A 78 0.33 -9.41 -0.22
C MET A 78 1.08 -10.07 0.94
N ARG A 79 1.51 -11.33 0.81
CA ARG A 79 2.28 -12.00 1.86
C ARG A 79 3.65 -11.37 2.09
N PHE A 80 4.33 -10.90 1.04
CA PHE A 80 5.54 -10.08 1.20
C PHE A 80 5.26 -8.81 2.02
N TYR A 81 4.14 -8.13 1.78
CA TYR A 81 3.77 -6.96 2.57
C TYR A 81 3.52 -7.34 4.04
N GLN A 82 2.75 -8.39 4.30
CA GLN A 82 2.43 -8.89 5.65
C GLN A 82 3.67 -9.33 6.44
N THR A 83 4.73 -9.75 5.75
CA THR A 83 6.00 -10.17 6.35
C THR A 83 7.04 -9.05 6.41
N ASN A 84 6.59 -7.78 6.38
CA ASN A 84 7.43 -6.58 6.45
C ASN A 84 8.45 -6.46 5.31
N GLN A 85 8.12 -6.94 4.11
CA GLN A 85 8.95 -6.81 2.91
C GLN A 85 8.24 -5.95 1.84
N PRO A 86 7.90 -4.68 2.12
CA PRO A 86 7.10 -3.84 1.23
C PRO A 86 7.76 -3.57 -0.12
N VAL A 87 9.10 -3.56 -0.20
CA VAL A 87 9.82 -3.38 -1.47
C VAL A 87 9.63 -4.59 -2.40
N LYS A 88 9.67 -5.82 -1.86
CA LYS A 88 9.43 -7.04 -2.65
C LYS A 88 7.97 -7.14 -3.07
N ALA A 89 7.06 -6.79 -2.16
CA ALA A 89 5.62 -6.72 -2.44
C ALA A 89 5.33 -5.75 -3.59
N LEU A 90 5.88 -4.53 -3.51
CA LEU A 90 5.74 -3.51 -4.55
C LEU A 90 6.32 -3.97 -5.90
N ASN A 91 7.50 -4.59 -5.90
CA ASN A 91 8.14 -5.10 -7.12
C ASN A 91 7.25 -6.13 -7.82
N LEU A 92 6.76 -7.13 -7.07
CA LEU A 92 5.92 -8.17 -7.62
C LEU A 92 4.57 -7.62 -8.11
N ALA A 93 3.94 -6.72 -7.36
CA ALA A 93 2.67 -6.10 -7.78
C ALA A 93 2.84 -5.25 -9.05
N ASN A 94 3.92 -4.46 -9.17
CA ASN A 94 4.24 -3.71 -10.38
C ASN A 94 4.51 -4.64 -11.58
N GLN A 95 5.19 -5.77 -11.37
CA GLN A 95 5.43 -6.76 -12.41
C GLN A 95 4.11 -7.38 -12.92
N LEU A 96 3.13 -7.60 -12.04
CA LEU A 96 1.81 -8.08 -12.45
C LEU A 96 1.05 -6.99 -13.22
N GLN A 97 1.10 -5.74 -12.74
CA GLN A 97 0.44 -4.62 -13.39
C GLN A 97 1.02 -4.35 -14.81
N SER A 98 2.34 -4.47 -14.99
CA SER A 98 2.98 -4.31 -16.31
C SER A 98 2.63 -5.42 -17.29
N GLN A 99 2.23 -6.60 -16.78
CA GLN A 99 1.66 -7.70 -17.56
C GLN A 99 0.15 -7.54 -17.79
N ASN A 100 -0.41 -6.35 -17.52
CA ASN A 100 -1.83 -6.04 -17.68
C ASN A 100 -2.75 -6.87 -16.76
N VAL A 101 -2.21 -7.45 -15.69
CA VAL A 101 -2.99 -8.10 -14.64
C VAL A 101 -3.59 -7.02 -13.75
N ARG A 102 -4.92 -7.05 -13.58
CA ARG A 102 -5.67 -6.11 -12.74
C ARG A 102 -6.41 -6.86 -11.64
N GLY A 103 -6.64 -6.18 -10.53
CA GLY A 103 -7.42 -6.69 -9.41
C GLY A 103 -7.27 -5.79 -8.19
N SER A 104 -8.28 -5.76 -7.32
CA SER A 104 -8.25 -4.98 -6.08
C SER A 104 -7.04 -5.34 -5.21
N LEU A 105 -6.73 -6.64 -5.10
CA LEU A 105 -5.58 -7.11 -4.33
C LEU A 105 -4.25 -6.49 -4.82
N ILE A 106 -4.09 -6.30 -6.14
CA ILE A 106 -2.88 -5.67 -6.69
C ILE A 106 -2.84 -4.19 -6.31
N THR A 107 -3.96 -3.47 -6.46
CA THR A 107 -4.03 -2.06 -6.06
C THR A 107 -3.84 -1.87 -4.55
N ASP A 108 -4.35 -2.80 -3.74
CA ASP A 108 -4.16 -2.81 -2.30
C ASP A 108 -2.68 -2.99 -1.95
N VAL A 109 -2.01 -3.97 -2.56
CA VAL A 109 -0.57 -4.19 -2.33
C VAL A 109 0.26 -2.99 -2.77
N LEU A 110 -0.03 -2.40 -3.93
CA LEU A 110 0.66 -1.19 -4.40
C LEU A 110 0.49 -0.03 -3.41
N PHE A 111 -0.74 0.22 -2.95
CA PHE A 111 -1.05 1.29 -2.00
C PHE A 111 -0.38 1.04 -0.64
N LEU A 112 -0.59 -0.14 -0.05
CA LEU A 112 -0.06 -0.52 1.25
C LEU A 112 1.48 -0.48 1.27
N SER A 113 2.11 -1.01 0.22
CA SER A 113 3.57 -0.98 0.10
C SER A 113 4.08 0.45 -0.07
N GLY A 114 3.41 1.27 -0.88
CA GLY A 114 3.74 2.69 -1.05
C GLY A 114 3.64 3.47 0.27
N VAL A 115 2.58 3.26 1.04
CA VAL A 115 2.39 3.87 2.38
C VAL A 115 3.51 3.43 3.33
N SER A 116 3.82 2.14 3.39
CA SER A 116 4.87 1.60 4.28
C SER A 116 6.26 2.18 3.95
N ILE A 117 6.60 2.27 2.66
CA ILE A 117 7.86 2.86 2.19
C ILE A 117 7.89 4.35 2.52
N ALA A 118 6.84 5.11 2.17
CA ALA A 118 6.76 6.54 2.45
C ALA A 118 6.85 6.85 3.95
N ASN A 119 6.21 6.04 4.79
CA ASN A 119 6.28 6.18 6.25
C ASN A 119 7.70 5.91 6.77
N THR A 120 8.35 4.84 6.30
CA THR A 120 9.75 4.55 6.66
C THR A 120 10.68 5.69 6.26
N SER A 121 10.55 6.20 5.03
CA SER A 121 11.33 7.34 4.56
C SER A 121 11.04 8.60 5.38
N LEU A 122 9.78 8.88 5.74
CA LEU A 122 9.42 10.01 6.58
C LEU A 122 10.02 9.89 7.98
N GLN A 123 10.00 8.69 8.56
CA GLN A 123 10.65 8.43 9.84
C GLN A 123 12.15 8.68 9.74
N GLN A 124 12.83 8.16 8.72
CA GLN A 124 14.26 8.40 8.48
C GLN A 124 14.58 9.91 8.32
N MET A 125 13.78 10.62 7.54
CA MET A 125 13.91 12.07 7.36
C MET A 125 13.84 12.81 8.70
N ARG A 126 12.92 12.40 9.58
CA ARG A 126 12.69 13.07 10.86
C ARG A 126 13.66 12.66 11.97
N SER A 127 14.04 11.39 12.03
CA SER A 127 14.81 10.83 13.17
C SER A 127 16.30 10.71 12.91
N GLN A 128 16.70 10.49 11.65
CA GLN A 128 18.11 10.31 11.28
C GLN A 128 18.66 11.56 10.58
N GLU A 129 17.90 12.13 9.66
CA GLU A 129 18.32 13.29 8.88
C GLU A 129 17.88 14.63 9.51
N MET A 130 17.06 14.59 10.57
CA MET A 130 16.57 15.76 11.31
C MET A 130 15.97 16.86 10.42
N ARG A 131 15.30 16.47 9.33
CA ARG A 131 14.71 17.39 8.36
C ARG A 131 13.22 17.16 8.15
N TYR A 132 12.57 18.24 7.73
CA TYR A 132 11.17 18.24 7.34
C TYR A 132 11.00 17.98 5.84
N LEU A 133 9.75 17.77 5.43
CA LEU A 133 9.39 17.84 4.02
C LEU A 133 9.60 19.26 3.51
N THR A 134 10.03 19.38 2.26
CA THR A 134 10.29 20.65 1.57
C THR A 134 9.05 21.13 0.82
N ASN A 135 8.84 22.46 0.79
CA ASN A 135 7.65 23.07 0.17
C ASN A 135 7.55 22.87 -1.34
N ASP A 136 8.68 22.61 -2.01
CA ASP A 136 8.84 22.56 -3.46
C ASP A 136 8.79 21.14 -4.03
N VAL A 137 9.31 20.13 -3.30
CA VAL A 137 9.48 18.77 -3.83
C VAL A 137 8.60 17.76 -3.09
N THR A 138 8.70 17.69 -1.77
CA THR A 138 8.19 16.53 -1.02
C THR A 138 6.86 16.80 -0.32
N TYR A 139 6.59 18.04 0.10
CA TYR A 139 5.35 18.40 0.77
C TYR A 139 4.13 18.44 -0.16
N PRO A 140 4.18 19.03 -1.39
CA PRO A 140 3.02 19.07 -2.28
C PRO A 140 2.42 17.69 -2.63
N PRO A 141 3.19 16.67 -3.05
CA PRO A 141 2.61 15.35 -3.34
C PRO A 141 2.11 14.63 -2.09
N ALA A 142 2.78 14.82 -0.93
CA ALA A 142 2.32 14.26 0.33
C ALA A 142 0.96 14.85 0.76
N LYS A 143 0.79 16.17 0.61
CA LYS A 143 -0.48 16.84 0.88
C LYS A 143 -1.58 16.31 -0.05
N GLN A 144 -1.32 16.21 -1.35
CA GLN A 144 -2.28 15.66 -2.31
C GLN A 144 -2.73 14.24 -1.93
N LEU A 145 -1.81 13.39 -1.49
CA LEU A 145 -2.15 12.04 -1.02
C LEU A 145 -3.10 12.07 0.18
N ILE A 146 -2.85 12.95 1.17
CA ILE A 146 -3.71 13.10 2.35
C ILE A 146 -5.13 13.53 1.94
N GLU A 147 -5.26 14.50 1.05
CA GLU A 147 -6.57 14.94 0.55
C GLU A 147 -7.31 13.80 -0.18
N ASN A 148 -6.61 13.04 -1.03
CA ASN A 148 -7.20 11.89 -1.72
C ASN A 148 -7.66 10.82 -0.72
N ILE A 149 -6.89 10.56 0.35
CA ILE A 149 -7.28 9.63 1.42
C ILE A 149 -8.57 10.10 2.11
N HIS A 150 -8.69 11.40 2.40
CA HIS A 150 -9.93 11.94 2.99
C HIS A 150 -11.15 11.71 2.10
N THR A 151 -11.01 11.85 0.78
CA THR A 151 -12.11 11.57 -0.17
C THR A 151 -12.45 10.09 -0.30
N ALA A 152 -11.54 9.20 0.08
CA ALA A 152 -11.69 7.74 0.00
C ALA A 152 -12.02 7.10 1.36
N MET A 153 -12.37 7.90 2.36
CA MET A 153 -12.71 7.38 3.69
C MET A 153 -13.90 6.41 3.63
N PRO A 154 -13.89 5.31 4.40
CA PRO A 154 -15.04 4.41 4.48
C PRO A 154 -16.32 5.20 4.82
N ALA A 155 -17.44 4.83 4.19
CA ALA A 155 -18.72 5.44 4.49
C ALA A 155 -19.05 5.26 6.00
N PRO A 156 -19.55 6.29 6.69
CA PRO A 156 -19.96 6.16 8.09
C PRO A 156 -21.00 5.05 8.24
N ASP A 157 -20.81 4.17 9.23
CA ASP A 157 -21.77 3.09 9.50
C ASP A 157 -23.14 3.68 9.90
N PRO A 158 -24.23 3.40 9.16
CA PRO A 158 -25.54 3.96 9.44
C PRO A 158 -26.13 3.48 10.79
N SER A 159 -25.57 2.43 11.39
CA SER A 159 -25.93 1.93 12.71
C SER A 159 -25.50 2.84 13.86
N SER A 160 -24.52 3.72 13.64
CA SER A 160 -24.04 4.68 14.64
C SER A 160 -24.99 5.87 14.87
N PHE A 161 -25.94 6.11 13.95
CA PHE A 161 -26.90 7.22 14.04
C PHE A 161 -28.15 6.93 14.87
N LYS A 162 -28.29 5.73 15.46
CA LYS A 162 -29.54 5.29 16.11
C LYS A 162 -29.57 5.36 17.64
N ALA A 163 -28.72 6.18 18.28
CA ALA A 163 -28.65 6.26 19.75
C ALA A 163 -28.50 7.69 20.31
N SER A 164 -29.12 8.70 19.71
CA SER A 164 -29.14 10.06 20.30
C SER A 164 -30.43 10.84 20.02
N SER A 165 -31.59 10.17 20.05
CA SER A 165 -32.90 10.83 19.96
C SER A 165 -33.90 10.40 21.05
N GLU A 166 -33.42 9.90 22.18
CA GLU A 166 -34.27 9.63 23.35
C GLU A 166 -33.57 10.19 24.59
N GLY A 167 -34.10 11.29 25.12
CA GLY A 167 -33.74 11.83 26.42
C GLY A 167 -33.01 13.17 26.42
N SER A 168 -33.70 14.26 26.09
CA SER A 168 -33.62 15.48 26.90
C SER A 168 -34.82 16.37 26.61
N SER A 169 -35.77 16.27 27.53
CA SER A 169 -36.90 17.17 27.68
C SER A 169 -36.45 18.61 27.88
N ALA A 170 -37.22 19.51 27.28
CA ALA A 170 -37.49 20.90 27.67
C ALA A 170 -36.51 21.57 28.65
N ASP A 171 -35.75 22.53 28.14
CA ASP A 171 -35.69 23.83 28.80
C ASP A 171 -35.65 24.95 27.76
N ASN A 172 -36.64 25.84 27.88
CA ASN A 172 -36.80 27.04 27.09
C ASN A 172 -35.78 28.07 27.59
N GLU A 173 -34.72 28.36 26.83
CA GLU A 173 -34.06 29.64 26.99
C GLU A 173 -33.78 30.31 25.65
N LYS A 174 -34.45 31.45 25.47
CA LYS A 174 -34.43 32.32 24.30
C LYS A 174 -33.00 32.75 23.96
N ARG A 175 -32.37 32.11 22.97
CA ARG A 175 -31.20 32.68 22.29
C ARG A 175 -31.58 33.13 20.89
N SER A 176 -31.79 34.44 20.78
CA SER A 176 -32.07 35.18 19.54
C SER A 176 -31.04 34.86 18.45
N TYR A 177 -31.47 34.16 17.41
CA TYR A 177 -30.71 34.02 16.18
C TYR A 177 -30.81 35.33 15.38
N ARG A 178 -29.83 36.22 15.55
CA ARG A 178 -29.62 37.33 14.61
C ARG A 178 -29.18 36.73 13.28
N LYS A 179 -30.12 36.54 12.35
CA LYS A 179 -29.86 36.15 10.96
C LYS A 179 -28.85 37.14 10.35
N GLN A 180 -27.60 36.72 10.17
CA GLN A 180 -26.65 37.44 9.33
C GLN A 180 -27.13 37.35 7.88
N LYS A 181 -27.57 38.50 7.37
CA LYS A 181 -27.95 38.69 5.97
C LYS A 181 -26.67 38.56 5.13
N VAL A 182 -26.51 37.45 4.41
CA VAL A 182 -25.45 37.31 3.41
C VAL A 182 -25.74 38.29 2.28
N VAL A 183 -25.00 39.39 2.25
CA VAL A 183 -24.99 40.33 1.11
C VAL A 183 -24.15 39.67 0.01
N ARG A 184 -24.82 39.14 -1.01
CA ARG A 184 -24.18 38.63 -2.23
C ARG A 184 -23.74 39.83 -3.06
N ASN A 185 -22.48 40.22 -2.96
CA ASN A 185 -21.89 41.15 -3.93
C ASN A 185 -21.76 40.39 -5.27
N ARG A 186 -22.70 40.64 -6.19
CA ARG A 186 -22.54 40.32 -7.61
C ARG A 186 -21.48 41.25 -8.18
N VAL A 187 -20.27 40.73 -8.40
CA VAL A 187 -19.32 41.39 -9.29
C VAL A 187 -19.71 41.04 -10.72
N SER A 188 -20.25 42.04 -11.42
CA SER A 188 -20.50 42.02 -12.85
C SER A 188 -19.17 42.01 -13.61
N SER A 189 -18.87 40.90 -14.29
CA SER A 189 -17.79 40.87 -15.28
C SER A 189 -18.27 41.57 -16.57
N SER A 190 -17.66 42.71 -16.89
CA SER A 190 -17.87 43.44 -18.13
C SER A 190 -17.26 42.69 -19.31
N ARG A 191 -18.13 42.33 -20.26
CA ARG A 191 -17.81 41.68 -21.53
C ARG A 191 -17.07 42.67 -22.45
N SER A 192 -15.75 42.51 -22.58
CA SER A 192 -14.98 43.15 -23.66
C SER A 192 -15.07 42.28 -24.92
N THR A 193 -15.81 42.75 -25.91
CA THR A 193 -15.86 42.20 -27.27
C THR A 193 -14.72 42.76 -28.10
N THR A 194 -13.72 41.94 -28.41
CA THR A 194 -12.76 42.23 -29.48
C THR A 194 -13.11 41.38 -30.70
N LYS A 195 -13.66 42.04 -31.72
CA LYS A 195 -13.86 41.48 -33.07
C LYS A 195 -12.49 41.30 -33.71
N HIS A 196 -12.13 40.09 -34.13
CA HIS A 196 -11.12 39.90 -35.16
C HIS A 196 -11.65 39.02 -36.29
N THR A 197 -11.64 39.67 -37.45
CA THR A 197 -12.03 39.22 -38.79
C THR A 197 -11.19 38.03 -39.23
N VAL A 198 -11.87 36.97 -39.68
CA VAL A 198 -11.25 35.85 -40.40
C VAL A 198 -11.22 36.20 -41.88
N THR A 199 -10.02 36.26 -42.47
CA THR A 199 -9.83 36.19 -43.92
C THR A 199 -9.05 34.92 -44.27
N PRO A 200 -9.43 34.21 -45.35
CA PRO A 200 -8.98 32.84 -45.62
C PRO A 200 -7.65 32.83 -46.38
N VAL A 201 -6.69 32.01 -45.94
CA VAL A 201 -5.48 31.72 -46.71
C VAL A 201 -5.57 30.30 -47.26
N LYS A 202 -5.27 30.24 -48.56
CA LYS A 202 -5.47 29.14 -49.50
C LYS A 202 -4.65 27.90 -49.16
N THR A 203 -5.29 26.76 -49.41
CA THR A 203 -4.75 25.42 -49.60
C THR A 203 -3.58 25.38 -50.58
N SER A 204 -2.51 24.67 -50.21
CA SER A 204 -1.66 23.97 -51.18
C SER A 204 -1.26 22.61 -50.65
N THR A 205 -1.68 21.60 -51.41
CA THR A 205 -1.45 20.17 -51.24
C THR A 205 -0.01 19.83 -51.61
N VAL A 206 0.75 19.14 -50.75
CA VAL A 206 2.01 18.50 -51.15
C VAL A 206 1.97 17.01 -50.81
N LYS A 207 2.13 16.21 -51.87
CA LYS A 207 2.14 14.74 -51.94
C LYS A 207 3.33 14.13 -51.16
N PRO A 208 3.21 12.89 -50.64
CA PRO A 208 4.33 12.19 -50.03
C PRO A 208 5.29 11.66 -51.10
N LYS A 209 6.61 11.84 -50.90
CA LYS A 209 7.65 11.23 -51.74
C LYS A 209 8.46 10.23 -50.92
N THR A 210 8.52 9.00 -51.41
CA THR A 210 9.19 7.84 -50.81
C THR A 210 10.67 7.75 -51.22
N ALA A 211 11.46 7.13 -50.32
CA ALA A 211 12.75 6.40 -50.46
C ALA A 211 14.07 7.18 -50.22
N PRO A 212 15.17 6.52 -49.77
CA PRO A 212 15.37 5.09 -49.45
C PRO A 212 15.96 4.78 -48.05
N VAL A 213 15.98 3.48 -47.75
CA VAL A 213 16.61 2.79 -46.60
C VAL A 213 18.14 2.94 -46.63
N ALA A 214 18.75 3.19 -45.47
CA ALA A 214 20.16 2.92 -45.22
C ALA A 214 20.37 2.31 -43.83
N SER A 215 21.26 1.33 -43.79
CA SER A 215 21.54 0.34 -42.76
C SER A 215 22.42 0.83 -41.60
N VAL A 216 22.08 0.33 -40.40
CA VAL A 216 22.91 -0.08 -39.25
C VAL A 216 24.33 0.52 -39.11
N THR A 217 24.53 1.29 -38.04
CA THR A 217 25.82 1.34 -37.32
C THR A 217 25.57 1.31 -35.81
N LYS A 218 26.18 0.33 -35.13
CA LYS A 218 26.11 0.12 -33.68
C LYS A 218 27.03 1.12 -32.96
N SER A 219 26.47 2.05 -32.20
CA SER A 219 27.23 2.83 -31.21
C SER A 219 26.97 2.28 -29.81
N LYS A 220 27.99 1.60 -29.26
CA LYS A 220 28.07 1.25 -27.84
C LYS A 220 28.54 2.48 -27.08
N SER A 221 27.66 3.10 -26.31
CA SER A 221 28.04 4.01 -25.22
C SER A 221 27.04 3.79 -24.08
N SER A 222 27.51 3.14 -23.03
CA SER A 222 26.77 2.88 -21.78
C SER A 222 26.68 4.17 -20.95
N PRO A 223 25.58 4.46 -20.24
CA PRO A 223 25.36 5.71 -19.52
C PRO A 223 25.94 5.73 -18.09
N PHE A 224 26.89 4.85 -17.77
CA PHE A 224 27.44 4.69 -16.41
C PHE A 224 28.97 4.67 -16.39
N ASP A 225 29.62 5.69 -16.95
CA ASP A 225 31.04 5.91 -16.67
C ASP A 225 31.19 6.92 -15.53
N PRO A 226 31.87 6.57 -14.42
CA PRO A 226 32.14 7.50 -13.33
C PRO A 226 33.29 8.44 -13.69
N LEU A 227 33.08 9.75 -13.51
CA LEU A 227 34.12 10.76 -13.61
C LEU A 227 35.12 10.60 -12.46
N THR A 228 36.29 10.02 -12.75
CA THR A 228 37.44 10.08 -11.85
C THR A 228 38.13 11.44 -11.99
N LYS A 229 38.33 12.13 -10.87
CA LYS A 229 39.35 13.16 -10.69
C LYS A 229 40.08 12.89 -9.37
#